data_AF-A0A9K3E6B7-F1
#
_entry.id   AF-A0A9K3E6B7-F1
#
_cell.length_a   1.000
_cell.length_b   1.000
_cell.length_c   1.000
_cell.angle_alpha   90.00
_cell.angle_beta   90.00
_cell.angle_gamma   90.00
#
_symmetry.space_group_name_H-M   'P 1'
#
loop_
_entity.id
_entity.type
_entity.pdbx_description
1 polymer ?
#
loop_
_entity_poly.entity_id
_entity_poly.type
_entity_poly.pdbx_seq_one_letter_code
_entity_poly.pdbx_strand_id
1 'polypeptide(L)'
;MSSAGKSVKSASKFGIDDLANVKSARKKAPAASPSASAPKAPIRGKGKKRKASEDLQGFPLLRQQFLDYVNEKFTEIETYVNHVEDQDRQIADLQQMGVLKDLKIADLEKQLRATKDEVVKALINFDYEKRDITQDAKVSAAITMYKIRLQMAVEAQDPSFDRGTWDVEGWKARLAELEDDDEAEEIPMLEGGDAGKDQGEASGAGGEGAAKV
;
A
#
# COMPACT_ATOMS: atom_id res chain seq x y z
N MET A 1 -10.85 46.22 -3.63
CA MET A 1 -10.84 44.91 -4.32
C MET A 1 -9.55 44.22 -3.94
N SER A 2 -9.68 43.10 -3.22
CA SER A 2 -8.62 42.44 -2.44
C SER A 2 -7.63 41.64 -3.29
N SER A 3 -6.43 41.47 -2.73
CA SER A 3 -5.25 40.82 -3.30
C SER A 3 -5.45 39.36 -3.69
N ALA A 4 -5.06 39.01 -4.93
CA ALA A 4 -4.86 37.64 -5.37
C ALA A 4 -3.45 37.15 -5.00
N GLY A 5 -3.35 36.42 -3.89
CA GLY A 5 -2.15 35.66 -3.52
C GLY A 5 -1.97 34.47 -4.47
N LYS A 6 -0.87 34.43 -5.21
CA LYS A 6 -0.44 33.26 -5.98
C LYS A 6 0.21 32.27 -5.00
N SER A 7 -0.47 31.17 -4.68
CA SER A 7 0.10 30.07 -3.90
C SER A 7 1.17 29.35 -4.72
N VAL A 8 2.42 29.40 -4.25
CA VAL A 8 3.51 28.62 -4.81
C VAL A 8 3.38 27.19 -4.28
N LYS A 9 3.07 26.25 -5.17
CA LYS A 9 3.13 24.81 -4.90
C LYS A 9 4.58 24.46 -4.53
N SER A 10 4.83 24.17 -3.26
CA SER A 10 6.08 23.57 -2.81
C SER A 10 6.10 22.11 -3.29
N ALA A 11 6.73 21.87 -4.43
CA ALA A 11 7.02 20.52 -4.89
C ALA A 11 8.12 19.94 -4.00
N SER A 12 7.78 18.88 -3.28
CA SER A 12 8.71 18.05 -2.51
C SER A 12 9.84 17.57 -3.42
N LYS A 13 11.06 17.99 -3.10
CA LYS A 13 12.28 17.76 -3.88
C LYS A 13 13.01 16.52 -3.35
N PHE A 14 12.33 15.38 -3.36
CA PHE A 14 12.93 14.07 -3.15
C PHE A 14 12.45 13.15 -4.26
N GLY A 15 13.33 12.90 -5.23
CA GLY A 15 13.11 11.98 -6.34
C GLY A 15 13.63 10.59 -6.00
N ILE A 16 13.14 9.57 -6.71
CA ILE A 16 13.60 8.18 -6.59
C ILE A 16 15.12 8.05 -6.79
N ASP A 17 15.74 9.00 -7.51
CA ASP A 17 17.20 9.07 -7.69
C ASP A 17 17.99 9.39 -6.40
N ASP A 18 17.37 9.99 -5.37
CA ASP A 18 18.03 10.25 -4.08
C ASP A 18 18.28 8.96 -3.28
N LEU A 19 17.57 7.87 -3.58
CA LEU A 19 17.80 6.56 -2.95
C LEU A 19 19.06 5.86 -3.45
N ALA A 20 19.56 6.21 -4.65
CA ALA A 20 20.73 5.57 -5.24
C ALA A 20 22.07 6.02 -4.62
N ASN A 21 22.06 7.15 -3.89
CA ASN A 21 23.27 7.75 -3.31
C ASN A 21 23.53 7.36 -1.85
N VAL A 22 22.65 6.56 -1.23
CA VAL A 22 22.87 5.99 0.11
C VAL A 22 23.72 4.72 -0.01
N LYS A 23 24.92 4.84 -0.60
CA LYS A 23 25.93 3.78 -0.56
C LYS A 23 26.80 3.97 0.67
N SER A 24 26.53 3.13 1.67
CA SER A 24 27.32 2.80 2.85
C SER A 24 28.78 3.28 2.80
N ALA A 25 29.10 4.32 3.58
CA ALA A 25 30.47 4.68 3.92
C ALA A 25 31.05 3.64 4.89
N ARG A 26 31.42 2.46 4.37
CA ARG A 26 32.23 1.48 5.08
C ARG A 26 33.66 2.04 5.20
N LYS A 27 33.94 2.79 6.26
CA LYS A 27 35.31 3.14 6.65
C LYS A 27 36.06 1.83 6.92
N LYS A 28 36.99 1.48 6.02
CA LYS A 28 38.08 0.54 6.33
C LYS A 28 39.00 1.23 7.33
N ALA A 29 39.15 0.63 8.51
CA ALA A 29 40.17 0.97 9.48
C ALA A 29 41.58 0.68 8.92
N PRO A 30 42.60 1.45 9.33
CA PRO A 30 43.99 1.20 8.97
C PRO A 30 44.62 0.11 9.85
N ALA A 31 45.58 -0.59 9.24
CA ALA A 31 46.81 -1.11 9.82
C ALA A 31 46.76 -2.06 11.05
N ALA A 32 47.16 -3.30 10.77
CA ALA A 32 48.15 -4.09 11.51
C ALA A 32 47.97 -4.29 13.02
N SER A 33 47.54 -5.50 13.38
CA SER A 33 47.81 -6.11 14.69
C SER A 33 49.32 -6.17 14.97
N PRO A 34 49.82 -5.67 16.10
CA PRO A 34 51.01 -6.25 16.69
C PRO A 34 50.55 -7.45 17.54
N SER A 35 50.88 -8.64 17.04
CA SER A 35 50.89 -9.87 17.82
C SER A 35 51.83 -9.69 19.02
N ALA A 36 51.27 -9.41 20.20
CA ALA A 36 52.00 -9.47 21.45
C ALA A 36 52.18 -10.95 21.87
N SER A 37 53.10 -11.65 21.20
CA SER A 37 53.53 -12.98 21.65
C SER A 37 54.73 -12.81 22.59
N ALA A 38 54.39 -12.86 23.89
CA ALA A 38 55.20 -13.14 25.08
C ALA A 38 56.75 -13.00 25.01
N PRO A 39 57.38 -12.25 25.94
CA PRO A 39 58.81 -12.35 26.12
C PRO A 39 59.16 -13.75 26.66
N LYS A 40 60.01 -14.47 25.92
CA LYS A 40 60.59 -15.76 26.31
C LYS A 40 61.31 -15.59 27.66
N ALA A 41 60.88 -16.34 28.67
CA ALA A 41 61.58 -16.44 29.94
C ALA A 41 63.02 -16.94 29.71
N PRO A 42 64.06 -16.29 30.27
CA PRO A 42 65.40 -16.85 30.23
C PRO A 42 65.48 -18.03 31.20
N ILE A 43 65.75 -19.21 30.64
CA ILE A 43 66.08 -20.40 31.41
C ILE A 43 67.36 -20.13 32.21
N ARG A 44 67.16 -20.07 33.53
CA ARG A 44 68.07 -20.31 34.64
C ARG A 44 69.52 -20.69 34.25
N GLY A 45 70.41 -19.71 34.29
CA GLY A 45 71.87 -19.86 34.24
C GLY A 45 72.53 -19.17 35.44
N LYS A 46 73.50 -19.85 36.05
CA LYS A 46 74.02 -19.66 37.41
C LYS A 46 74.54 -18.26 37.78
N GLY A 47 74.27 -17.88 39.03
CA GLY A 47 75.22 -17.29 39.97
C GLY A 47 75.87 -15.94 39.62
N LYS A 48 75.31 -14.85 40.14
CA LYS A 48 76.09 -13.68 40.59
C LYS A 48 75.25 -12.86 41.57
N LYS A 49 75.79 -12.56 42.76
CA LYS A 49 75.19 -11.65 43.74
C LYS A 49 74.86 -10.32 43.03
N ARG A 50 73.58 -9.95 42.96
CA ARG A 50 73.17 -8.60 42.57
C ARG A 50 72.65 -7.87 43.79
N LYS A 51 73.13 -6.65 43.97
CA LYS A 51 72.69 -5.71 44.99
C LYS A 51 71.18 -5.51 44.85
N ALA A 52 70.45 -5.71 45.94
CA ALA A 52 69.09 -5.21 46.07
C ALA A 52 69.18 -3.68 46.25
N SER A 53 69.12 -2.92 45.16
CA SER A 53 68.92 -1.46 45.27
C SER A 53 68.37 -0.77 44.00
N GLU A 54 67.89 -1.49 42.98
CA GLU A 54 67.34 -0.86 41.77
C GLU A 54 65.79 -0.94 41.69
N ASP A 55 65.16 -1.72 42.58
CA ASP A 55 63.76 -2.15 42.40
C ASP A 55 62.69 -1.23 43.02
N LEU A 56 63.06 -0.11 43.65
CA LEU A 56 62.08 0.81 44.25
C LEU A 56 61.75 2.06 43.41
N GLN A 57 62.56 2.41 42.41
CA GLN A 57 62.31 3.61 41.59
C GLN A 57 61.30 3.37 40.44
N GLY A 58 61.12 2.12 39.99
CA GLY A 58 60.15 1.77 38.94
C GLY A 58 58.70 1.63 39.44
N PHE A 59 58.50 1.35 40.72
CA PHE A 59 57.18 1.17 41.33
C PHE A 59 56.30 2.44 41.26
N PRO A 60 56.82 3.65 41.59
CA PRO A 60 56.08 4.89 41.40
C PRO A 60 55.68 5.14 39.94
N LEU A 61 56.56 4.83 38.98
CA LEU A 61 56.30 5.01 37.55
C LEU A 61 55.24 4.02 37.04
N LEU A 62 55.33 2.74 37.43
CA LEU A 62 54.35 1.72 37.08
C LEU A 62 52.97 2.05 37.65
N ARG A 63 52.93 2.56 38.89
CA ARG A 63 51.70 3.04 39.51
C ARG A 63 51.09 4.21 38.73
N GLN A 64 51.92 5.15 38.28
CA GLN A 64 51.45 6.28 37.46
C GLN A 64 50.90 5.80 36.11
N GLN A 65 51.65 4.96 35.39
CA GLN A 65 51.21 4.39 34.11
C GLN A 65 49.91 3.59 34.22
N PHE A 66 49.75 2.85 35.32
CA PHE A 66 48.50 2.14 35.59
C PHE A 66 47.33 3.10 35.82
N LEU A 67 47.53 4.16 36.61
CA LEU A 67 46.50 5.16 36.86
C LEU A 67 46.11 5.91 35.58
N ASP A 68 47.10 6.28 34.77
CA ASP A 68 46.87 6.96 33.49
C ASP A 68 46.07 6.07 32.52
N TYR A 69 46.43 4.78 32.43
CA TYR A 69 45.68 3.81 31.64
C TYR A 69 44.25 3.60 32.14
N VAL A 70 44.04 3.48 33.46
CA VAL A 70 42.70 3.32 34.03
C VAL A 70 41.86 4.56 33.77
N ASN A 71 42.43 5.75 33.93
CA ASN A 71 41.74 7.01 33.63
C ASN A 71 41.39 7.11 32.13
N GLU A 72 42.30 6.74 31.24
CA GLU A 72 42.04 6.67 29.79
C GLU A 72 40.91 5.69 29.47
N LYS A 73 40.87 4.53 30.14
CA LYS A 73 39.77 3.58 29.96
C LYS A 73 38.44 4.07 30.53
N PHE A 74 38.45 4.80 31.63
CA PHE A 74 37.25 5.42 32.17
C PHE A 74 36.66 6.46 31.22
N THR A 75 37.48 7.35 30.65
CA THR A 75 37.01 8.36 29.69
C THR A 75 36.50 7.73 28.39
N GLU A 76 37.15 6.66 27.92
CA GLU A 76 36.67 5.87 26.79
C GLU A 76 35.29 5.24 27.09
N ILE A 77 35.12 4.63 28.27
CA ILE A 77 33.84 4.05 28.70
C ILE A 77 32.75 5.13 28.79
N GLU A 78 33.02 6.27 29.41
CA GLU A 78 32.06 7.39 29.51
C GLU A 78 31.59 7.85 28.13
N THR A 79 32.51 7.90 27.16
CA THR A 79 32.17 8.28 25.78
C THR A 79 31.22 7.26 25.14
N TYR A 80 31.45 5.96 25.33
CA TYR A 80 30.56 4.92 24.82
C TYR A 80 29.19 4.93 25.51
N VAL A 81 29.15 5.14 26.84
CA VAL A 81 27.90 5.24 27.59
C VAL A 81 27.04 6.39 27.06
N ASN A 82 27.63 7.57 26.90
CA ASN A 82 26.91 8.72 26.32
C ASN A 82 26.38 8.42 24.91
N HIS A 83 27.16 7.72 24.08
CA HIS A 83 26.71 7.34 22.74
C HIS A 83 25.53 6.37 22.76
N VAL A 84 25.54 5.38 23.68
CA VAL A 84 24.43 4.43 23.85
C VAL A 84 23.18 5.16 24.35
N GLU A 85 23.30 6.07 25.30
CA GLU A 85 22.16 6.86 25.79
C GLU A 85 21.51 7.70 24.67
N ASP A 86 22.31 8.29 23.78
CA ASP A 86 21.79 9.02 22.62
C ASP A 86 21.12 8.08 21.60
N GLN A 87 21.65 6.87 21.39
CA GLN A 87 21.02 5.85 20.55
C GLN A 87 19.68 5.40 21.13
N ASP A 88 19.60 5.18 22.44
CA ASP A 88 18.36 4.79 23.12
C ASP A 88 17.27 5.86 22.97
N ARG A 89 17.62 7.15 23.04
CA ARG A 89 16.70 8.26 22.75
C ARG A 89 16.20 8.22 21.30
N GLN A 90 17.09 8.02 20.33
CA GLN A 90 16.70 7.93 18.91
C GLN A 90 15.78 6.72 18.66
N ILE A 91 16.04 5.59 19.31
CA ILE A 91 15.18 4.39 19.22
C ILE A 91 13.79 4.70 19.77
N ALA A 92 13.70 5.37 20.92
CA ALA A 92 12.41 5.77 21.51
C ALA A 92 11.61 6.70 20.58
N ASP A 93 12.26 7.69 19.97
CA ASP A 93 11.62 8.61 19.02
C ASP A 93 11.13 7.88 17.77
N LEU A 94 11.93 6.95 17.22
CA LEU A 94 11.54 6.12 16.09
C LEU A 94 10.35 5.22 16.41
N GLN A 95 10.30 4.64 17.62
CA GLN A 95 9.17 3.85 18.07
C GLN A 95 7.89 4.69 18.18
N GLN A 96 7.96 5.88 18.78
CA GLN A 96 6.82 6.80 18.85
C GLN A 96 6.32 7.20 17.45
N MET A 97 7.25 7.52 16.55
CA MET A 97 6.92 7.84 15.17
C MET A 97 6.29 6.64 14.42
N GLY A 98 6.73 5.41 14.71
CA GLY A 98 6.09 4.19 14.22
C GLY A 98 4.63 4.09 14.65
N VAL A 99 4.36 4.27 15.95
CA VAL A 99 2.98 4.26 16.49
C VAL A 99 2.11 5.33 15.82
N LEU A 100 2.63 6.55 15.63
CA LEU A 100 1.88 7.61 14.96
C LEU A 100 1.56 7.28 13.50
N LYS A 101 2.50 6.64 12.78
CA LYS A 101 2.27 6.18 11.41
C LYS A 101 1.21 5.08 11.37
N ASP A 102 1.26 4.11 12.26
CA ASP A 102 0.27 3.03 12.33
C ASP A 102 -1.14 3.59 12.61
N LEU A 103 -1.26 4.55 13.53
CA LEU A 103 -2.51 5.27 13.77
C LEU A 103 -3.02 5.97 12.51
N LYS A 104 -2.13 6.60 11.74
CA LYS A 104 -2.53 7.28 10.49
C LYS A 104 -2.93 6.29 9.40
N ILE A 105 -2.25 5.16 9.30
CA ILE A 105 -2.62 4.07 8.38
C ILE A 105 -4.02 3.56 8.72
N ALA A 106 -4.29 3.26 9.98
CA ALA A 106 -5.61 2.78 10.42
C ALA A 106 -6.74 3.79 10.13
N ASP A 107 -6.50 5.09 10.32
CA ASP A 107 -7.44 6.15 9.96
C ASP A 107 -7.71 6.19 8.45
N LEU A 108 -6.65 6.15 7.62
CA LEU A 108 -6.79 6.15 6.16
C LEU A 108 -7.51 4.89 5.65
N GLU A 109 -7.22 3.72 6.21
CA GLU A 109 -7.90 2.47 5.88
C GLU A 109 -9.39 2.50 6.27
N LYS A 110 -9.74 3.17 7.36
CA LYS A 110 -11.13 3.39 7.76
C LYS A 110 -11.85 4.32 6.76
N GLN A 111 -11.23 5.43 6.38
CA GLN A 111 -11.79 6.36 5.39
C GLN A 111 -11.94 5.71 4.01
N LEU A 112 -10.97 4.88 3.61
CA LEU A 112 -11.05 4.13 2.35
C LEU A 112 -12.21 3.13 2.36
N ARG A 113 -12.46 2.44 3.47
CA ARG A 113 -13.62 1.55 3.59
C ARG A 113 -14.94 2.32 3.54
N ALA A 114 -15.06 3.41 4.29
CA ALA A 114 -16.26 4.23 4.29
C ALA A 114 -16.59 4.78 2.89
N THR A 115 -15.59 5.29 2.17
CA THR A 115 -15.80 5.80 0.80
C THR A 115 -16.17 4.70 -0.19
N LYS A 116 -15.59 3.50 -0.07
CA LYS A 116 -16.01 2.33 -0.87
C LYS A 116 -17.47 1.96 -0.60
N ASP A 117 -17.88 1.91 0.65
CA ASP A 117 -19.27 1.61 1.03
C ASP A 117 -20.25 2.67 0.49
N GLU A 118 -19.86 3.95 0.53
CA GLU A 118 -20.65 5.05 -0.04
C GLU A 118 -20.80 4.92 -1.56
N VAL A 119 -19.72 4.60 -2.28
CA VAL A 119 -19.76 4.39 -3.74
C VAL A 119 -20.64 3.21 -4.11
N VAL A 120 -20.54 2.09 -3.40
CA VAL A 120 -21.39 0.91 -3.65
C VAL A 120 -22.86 1.25 -3.40
N LYS A 121 -23.19 1.96 -2.33
CA LYS A 121 -24.57 2.41 -2.06
C LYS A 121 -25.08 3.36 -3.14
N ALA A 122 -24.25 4.30 -3.59
CA ALA A 122 -24.63 5.23 -4.64
C ALA A 122 -24.90 4.51 -5.97
N LEU A 123 -24.09 3.51 -6.33
CA LEU A 123 -24.30 2.69 -7.53
C LEU A 123 -25.60 1.88 -7.44
N ILE A 124 -25.86 1.22 -6.32
CA ILE A 124 -27.10 0.47 -6.10
C ILE A 124 -28.32 1.40 -6.22
N ASN A 125 -28.27 2.59 -5.60
CA ASN A 125 -29.36 3.56 -5.70
C ASN A 125 -29.58 4.03 -7.14
N PHE A 126 -28.50 4.28 -7.88
CA PHE A 126 -28.57 4.66 -9.29
C PHE A 126 -29.22 3.57 -10.14
N ASP A 127 -28.88 2.30 -9.91
CA ASP A 127 -29.49 1.17 -10.62
C ASP A 127 -31.00 1.04 -10.33
N TYR A 128 -31.41 1.24 -9.07
CA TYR A 128 -32.83 1.29 -8.71
C TYR A 128 -33.55 2.47 -9.38
N GLU A 129 -32.98 3.67 -9.35
CA GLU A 129 -33.56 4.85 -9.98
C GLU A 129 -33.68 4.67 -11.50
N LYS A 130 -32.64 4.13 -12.17
CA LYS A 130 -32.69 3.78 -13.59
C LYS A 130 -33.86 2.84 -13.87
N ARG A 131 -33.98 1.77 -13.08
CA ARG A 131 -35.06 0.77 -13.24
C ARG A 131 -36.44 1.39 -13.08
N ASP A 132 -36.62 2.24 -12.07
CA ASP A 132 -37.89 2.92 -11.79
C ASP A 132 -38.28 3.87 -12.93
N ILE A 133 -37.33 4.67 -13.44
CA ILE A 133 -37.55 5.57 -14.59
C ILE A 133 -37.93 4.77 -15.84
N THR A 134 -37.21 3.69 -16.12
CA THR A 134 -37.51 2.83 -17.28
C THR A 134 -38.90 2.21 -17.15
N GLN A 135 -39.28 1.73 -15.96
CA GLN A 135 -40.61 1.18 -15.75
C GLN A 135 -41.70 2.24 -15.91
N ASP A 136 -41.51 3.44 -15.36
CA ASP A 136 -42.47 4.55 -15.49
C ASP A 136 -42.64 4.99 -16.96
N ALA A 137 -41.54 5.02 -17.72
CA ALA A 137 -41.57 5.27 -19.16
C ALA A 137 -42.37 4.19 -19.92
N LYS A 138 -42.15 2.90 -19.60
CA LYS A 138 -42.92 1.78 -20.18
C LYS A 138 -44.42 1.92 -19.88
N VAL A 139 -44.78 2.24 -18.64
CA VAL A 139 -46.19 2.46 -18.25
C VAL A 139 -46.80 3.66 -18.98
N SER A 140 -46.07 4.77 -19.06
CA SER A 140 -46.51 5.98 -19.76
C SER A 140 -46.72 5.75 -21.26
N ALA A 141 -45.82 5.01 -21.91
CA ALA A 141 -45.97 4.60 -23.31
C ALA A 141 -47.22 3.72 -23.51
N ALA A 142 -47.44 2.73 -22.65
CA ALA A 142 -48.61 1.87 -22.69
C ALA A 142 -49.92 2.66 -22.53
N ILE A 143 -49.99 3.58 -21.56
CA ILE A 143 -51.16 4.46 -21.37
C ILE A 143 -51.45 5.26 -22.64
N THR A 144 -50.40 5.81 -23.26
CA THR A 144 -50.52 6.61 -24.49
C THR A 144 -51.09 5.74 -25.61
N MET A 145 -50.52 4.55 -25.83
CA MET A 145 -51.00 3.60 -26.83
C MET A 145 -52.47 3.19 -26.61
N TYR A 146 -52.88 2.92 -25.37
CA TYR A 146 -54.28 2.62 -25.07
C TYR A 146 -55.21 3.79 -25.34
N LYS A 147 -54.81 5.03 -25.00
CA LYS A 147 -55.60 6.23 -25.30
C LYS A 147 -55.82 6.41 -26.81
N ILE A 148 -54.78 6.23 -27.62
CA ILE A 148 -54.92 6.29 -29.07
C ILE A 148 -55.84 5.18 -29.59
N ARG A 149 -55.65 3.92 -29.14
CA ARG A 149 -56.52 2.82 -29.56
C ARG A 149 -57.98 3.07 -29.23
N LEU A 150 -58.27 3.63 -28.05
CA LEU A 150 -59.61 4.03 -27.66
C LEU A 150 -60.16 5.14 -28.55
N GLN A 151 -59.37 6.17 -28.85
CA GLN A 151 -59.77 7.24 -29.75
C GLN A 151 -60.09 6.70 -31.15
N MET A 152 -59.23 5.87 -31.72
CA MET A 152 -59.47 5.23 -33.02
C MET A 152 -60.73 4.37 -33.01
N ALA A 153 -61.00 3.63 -31.92
CA ALA A 153 -62.21 2.83 -31.80
C ALA A 153 -63.49 3.69 -31.72
N VAL A 154 -63.41 4.88 -31.13
CA VAL A 154 -64.49 5.87 -31.10
C VAL A 154 -64.70 6.47 -32.49
N GLU A 155 -63.63 6.91 -33.15
CA GLU A 155 -63.65 7.46 -34.51
C GLU A 155 -64.15 6.45 -35.55
N ALA A 156 -63.79 5.17 -35.41
CA ALA A 156 -64.25 4.12 -36.31
C ALA A 156 -65.77 3.88 -36.25
N GLN A 157 -66.39 4.17 -35.10
CA GLN A 157 -67.83 4.08 -34.89
C GLN A 157 -68.59 5.31 -35.43
N ASP A 158 -67.90 6.41 -35.72
CA ASP A 158 -68.49 7.60 -36.32
C ASP A 158 -68.60 7.43 -37.85
N PRO A 159 -69.83 7.38 -38.41
CA PRO A 159 -70.02 7.21 -39.86
C PRO A 159 -69.54 8.40 -40.69
N SER A 160 -69.32 9.56 -40.06
CA SER A 160 -68.86 10.80 -40.72
C SER A 160 -67.33 10.98 -40.67
N PHE A 161 -66.62 10.08 -39.98
CA PHE A 161 -65.17 10.18 -39.80
C PHE A 161 -64.39 9.67 -41.02
N ASP A 162 -63.42 10.47 -41.48
CA ASP A 162 -62.52 10.11 -42.58
C ASP A 162 -61.32 9.27 -42.08
N ARG A 163 -61.37 7.96 -42.34
CA ARG A 163 -60.31 7.01 -41.98
C ARG A 163 -59.00 7.21 -42.75
N GLY A 164 -59.00 7.99 -43.84
CA GLY A 164 -57.78 8.34 -44.57
C GLY A 164 -56.83 9.26 -43.79
N THR A 165 -57.31 9.85 -42.69
CA THR A 165 -56.51 10.72 -41.80
C THR A 165 -55.65 9.95 -40.80
N TRP A 166 -55.82 8.63 -40.70
CA TRP A 166 -55.01 7.80 -39.81
C TRP A 166 -53.64 7.49 -40.41
N ASP A 167 -52.58 7.89 -39.71
CA ASP A 167 -51.19 7.53 -40.06
C ASP A 167 -50.81 6.12 -39.58
N VAL A 168 -51.50 5.11 -40.10
CA VAL A 168 -51.35 3.69 -39.69
C VAL A 168 -49.90 3.20 -39.82
N GLU A 169 -49.17 3.67 -40.84
CA GLU A 169 -47.77 3.28 -41.06
C GLU A 169 -46.84 3.94 -40.04
N GLY A 170 -47.07 5.21 -39.67
CA GLY A 170 -46.37 5.83 -38.55
C GLY A 170 -46.60 5.12 -37.21
N TRP A 171 -47.82 4.59 -36.99
CA TRP A 171 -48.11 3.75 -35.81
C TRP A 171 -47.36 2.41 -35.83
N LYS A 172 -47.29 1.74 -36.98
CA LYS A 172 -46.55 0.47 -37.12
C LYS A 172 -45.05 0.66 -36.94
N ALA A 173 -44.48 1.73 -37.49
CA ALA A 173 -43.06 2.03 -37.34
C ALA A 173 -42.66 2.24 -35.87
N ARG A 174 -43.47 3.02 -35.12
CA ARG A 174 -43.25 3.23 -33.67
C ARG A 174 -43.44 1.95 -32.84
N LEU A 175 -44.22 0.98 -33.32
CA LEU A 175 -44.40 -0.30 -32.65
C LEU A 175 -43.19 -1.21 -32.87
N ALA A 176 -42.66 -1.24 -34.08
CA ALA A 176 -41.46 -2.02 -34.44
C ALA A 176 -40.21 -1.49 -33.71
N GLU A 177 -40.05 -0.17 -33.59
CA GLU A 177 -38.97 0.46 -32.83
C GLU A 177 -39.01 0.11 -31.33
N LEU A 178 -40.18 -0.28 -30.80
CA LEU A 178 -40.35 -0.67 -29.41
C LEU A 178 -40.06 -2.16 -29.14
N GLU A 179 -40.11 -3.03 -30.17
CA GLU A 179 -39.84 -4.48 -30.04
C GLU A 179 -38.33 -4.81 -30.11
N ASP A 180 -37.52 -3.99 -30.77
CA ASP A 180 -36.07 -4.22 -30.90
C ASP A 180 -35.26 -3.86 -29.63
N ASP A 181 -35.85 -3.19 -28.64
CA ASP A 181 -35.17 -2.67 -27.45
C ASP A 181 -35.14 -3.68 -26.27
N ASP A 182 -35.74 -4.86 -26.41
CA ASP A 182 -35.74 -5.92 -25.39
C ASP A 182 -34.51 -6.85 -25.45
N GLU A 183 -33.62 -6.72 -26.46
CA GLU A 183 -32.50 -7.65 -26.70
C GLU A 183 -31.09 -7.08 -26.41
N ALA A 184 -30.96 -5.83 -25.94
CA ALA A 184 -29.65 -5.15 -25.84
C ALA A 184 -29.35 -4.47 -24.50
N GLU A 185 -29.54 -5.14 -23.36
CA GLU A 185 -28.79 -4.78 -22.13
C GLU A 185 -28.31 -6.04 -21.37
N GLU A 186 -27.50 -6.88 -22.03
CA GLU A 186 -26.56 -7.72 -21.30
C GLU A 186 -25.42 -6.82 -20.81
N ILE A 187 -25.63 -6.20 -19.64
CA ILE A 187 -24.58 -5.48 -18.91
C ILE A 187 -23.45 -6.50 -18.68
N PRO A 188 -22.23 -6.26 -19.19
CA PRO A 188 -21.10 -7.13 -18.86
C PRO A 188 -20.95 -7.11 -17.35
N MET A 189 -21.30 -8.21 -16.68
CA MET A 189 -20.98 -8.39 -15.28
C MET A 189 -19.48 -8.19 -15.16
N LEU A 190 -19.10 -7.15 -14.42
CA LEU A 190 -17.72 -6.85 -14.12
C LEU A 190 -17.21 -8.02 -13.27
N GLU A 191 -16.63 -9.01 -13.93
CA GLU A 191 -15.99 -10.19 -13.34
C GLU A 191 -14.83 -9.70 -12.47
N GLY A 192 -15.15 -9.41 -11.22
CA GLY A 192 -14.20 -9.35 -10.13
C GLY A 192 -13.66 -10.75 -9.86
N GLY A 193 -12.79 -11.21 -10.75
CA GLY A 193 -12.05 -12.45 -10.62
C GLY A 193 -10.59 -12.15 -10.33
N ASP A 194 -10.25 -12.10 -9.05
CA ASP A 194 -8.89 -12.26 -8.53
C ASP A 194 -8.26 -13.51 -9.13
N ALA A 195 -7.41 -13.34 -10.16
CA ALA A 195 -6.58 -14.40 -10.70
C ALA A 195 -5.14 -14.18 -10.23
N GLY A 196 -4.93 -14.43 -8.93
CA GLY A 196 -3.64 -14.87 -8.43
C GLY A 196 -3.17 -16.06 -9.26
N LYS A 197 -2.16 -15.85 -10.11
CA LYS A 197 -1.42 -16.92 -10.78
C LYS A 197 -0.69 -17.74 -9.72
N ASP A 198 -1.30 -18.83 -9.29
CA ASP A 198 -0.56 -19.98 -8.80
C ASP A 198 -0.55 -21.03 -9.92
N GLN A 199 0.63 -21.23 -10.52
CA GLN A 199 0.83 -22.22 -11.58
C GLN A 199 0.91 -23.60 -10.95
N GLY A 200 -0.24 -24.26 -10.87
CA GLY A 200 -0.33 -25.70 -10.66
C GLY A 200 0.04 -26.47 -11.93
N GLU A 201 1.09 -27.27 -11.80
CA GLU A 201 1.24 -28.65 -12.28
C GLU A 201 0.59 -29.03 -13.62
N ALA A 202 1.46 -29.28 -14.59
CA ALA A 202 1.10 -29.88 -15.86
C ALA A 202 1.28 -31.42 -15.80
N SER A 203 0.17 -32.11 -16.11
CA SER A 203 0.11 -33.24 -17.04
C SER A 203 0.34 -34.66 -16.51
N GLY A 204 -0.63 -35.53 -16.77
CA GLY A 204 -0.39 -36.97 -16.90
C GLY A 204 -1.63 -37.85 -16.88
N ALA A 205 -2.31 -37.95 -18.03
CA ALA A 205 -3.50 -38.76 -18.26
C ALA A 205 -3.32 -40.29 -18.04
N GLY A 206 -4.42 -40.97 -17.73
CA GLY A 206 -4.67 -42.33 -18.24
C GLY A 206 -5.29 -43.34 -17.28
N GLY A 207 -6.51 -43.79 -17.61
CA GLY A 207 -6.87 -45.21 -17.45
C GLY A 207 -7.92 -45.54 -16.39
N GLU A 208 -9.18 -45.48 -16.79
CA GLU A 208 -10.28 -46.22 -16.17
C GLU A 208 -10.06 -47.74 -16.34
N GLY A 209 -10.24 -48.52 -15.27
CA GLY A 209 -10.07 -49.97 -15.28
C GLY A 209 -10.61 -50.62 -14.02
N ALA A 210 -11.89 -50.96 -14.04
CA ALA A 210 -12.56 -51.77 -13.04
C ALA A 210 -12.01 -53.22 -13.01
N ALA A 211 -11.73 -53.77 -11.83
CA ALA A 211 -11.97 -55.17 -11.48
C ALA A 211 -11.75 -55.49 -9.98
N LYS A 212 -12.88 -55.85 -9.35
CA LYS A 212 -13.11 -56.97 -8.39
C LYS A 212 -12.45 -57.02 -7.01
N VAL A 213 -13.32 -56.92 -6.00
CA VAL A 213 -13.59 -58.03 -5.07
C VAL A 213 -14.44 -59.08 -5.78
#